data_AF-A0A8C4LKS8-F1
#
_entry.id   AF-A0A8C4LKS8-F1
#
_cell.length_a   1.000
_cell.length_b   1.000
_cell.length_c   1.000
_cell.angle_alpha   90.00
_cell.angle_beta   90.00
_cell.angle_gamma   90.00
#
_symmetry.space_group_name_H-M   'P 1'
#
loop_
_entity.id
_entity.type
_entity.pdbx_description
1 polymer ?
#
loop_
_entity_poly.entity_id
_entity_poly.type
_entity_poly.pdbx_seq_one_letter_code
_entity_poly.pdbx_strand_id
1 'polypeptide(L)'
;VADAAGPGLGPGAAGRDGDGSLYPIAVLIDELRNEDVQPRLNSIKKLSTIALAIGGERTRTELPPFLTDTIYDEDEAPLAVAEQLGNFTGLLGGPDFAHYEQDSVRLLPVEACVSIAQLLSQDDLEALGMPTLRQAAEDKSWRVHYMVANKFSELQKAVGPKITVNDLIPAFQNLLQDCEAEVRAAAAHKVRELCENLPTEGRETIITNQILPYRKELVCDTNQYVKSALASVIMGLSTILGKENTIEHLLPLFLAQLKDECPEVCLNIISNLDCVNEVIGNRQLSQFLLPAIVELAEDAKWRVRLAIIEYMPLLVGQLGMEFFEEKLNSLCMAWLMDHVYAIHEAATSNLMKLVQKFGTEWAQNTIVPKVMTTLFCINVLSEAYGREITTKQMLRIVLKMAGDQVKIGPILDTEALQEEVKPVLQKLGQDEDMDVKYFIQEAISVLALA
;
A
#
# COMPACT_ATOMS: atom_id res chain seq x y z
N VAL A 1 24.12 41.47 57.36
CA VAL A 1 24.41 41.22 58.80
C VAL A 1 23.95 39.81 59.12
N ALA A 2 24.92 38.94 59.48
CA ALA A 2 24.81 37.60 60.10
C ALA A 2 23.98 36.52 59.35
N ASP A 3 24.47 35.34 58.96
CA ASP A 3 25.47 34.39 59.50
C ASP A 3 25.00 33.55 60.72
N ALA A 4 25.47 32.29 60.72
CA ALA A 4 25.30 31.15 61.64
C ALA A 4 24.15 30.15 61.32
N ALA A 5 24.30 28.83 61.41
CA ALA A 5 25.36 27.81 61.27
C ALA A 5 24.70 26.45 61.67
N GLY A 6 25.31 25.31 61.30
CA GLY A 6 24.74 23.95 61.41
C GLY A 6 24.48 23.41 62.84
N PRO A 7 24.05 22.14 62.96
CA PRO A 7 25.00 21.01 62.97
C PRO A 7 24.47 19.83 62.11
N GLY A 8 25.21 18.81 61.70
CA GLY A 8 26.53 18.30 62.05
C GLY A 8 26.52 16.83 61.62
N LEU A 9 27.45 16.46 60.74
CA LEU A 9 27.73 15.08 60.35
C LEU A 9 28.30 14.29 61.55
N GLY A 10 27.84 13.04 61.73
CA GLY A 10 28.40 12.05 62.65
C GLY A 10 27.92 10.64 62.28
N PRO A 11 28.72 9.59 62.55
CA PRO A 11 29.24 8.69 61.52
C PRO A 11 28.41 7.41 61.28
N GLY A 12 28.68 6.79 60.14
CA GLY A 12 27.99 5.62 59.62
C GLY A 12 27.96 4.41 60.54
N ALA A 13 26.83 3.71 60.49
CA ALA A 13 26.72 2.31 60.79
C ALA A 13 26.53 1.57 59.46
N ALA A 14 27.66 1.16 58.87
CA ALA A 14 27.66 0.06 57.93
C ALA A 14 27.33 -1.23 58.70
N GLY A 15 26.10 -1.72 58.53
CA GLY A 15 25.70 -3.09 58.87
C GLY A 15 24.80 -3.56 57.74
N ARG A 16 25.37 -4.21 56.71
CA ARG A 16 25.38 -5.67 56.58
C ARG A 16 23.97 -6.26 56.61
N ASP A 17 23.25 -6.18 55.50
CA ASP A 17 22.08 -7.02 55.17
C ASP A 17 21.83 -7.04 53.65
N GLY A 18 22.87 -7.16 52.81
CA GLY A 18 22.77 -6.87 51.37
C GLY A 18 23.20 -7.94 50.35
N ASP A 19 23.97 -8.97 50.72
CA ASP A 19 24.66 -9.78 49.69
C ASP A 19 24.16 -11.23 49.53
N GLY A 20 23.33 -11.72 50.45
CA GLY A 20 22.90 -13.12 50.46
C GLY A 20 21.66 -13.44 49.59
N SER A 21 20.81 -12.46 49.31
CA SER A 21 19.54 -12.67 48.59
C SER A 21 19.66 -12.55 47.07
N LEU A 22 20.71 -11.90 46.57
CA LEU A 22 20.96 -11.69 45.13
C LEU A 22 21.83 -12.78 44.52
N TYR A 23 22.60 -13.53 45.32
CA TYR A 23 23.51 -14.58 44.83
C TYR A 23 22.80 -15.70 44.05
N PRO A 24 21.64 -16.23 44.50
CA PRO A 24 20.89 -17.22 43.72
C PRO A 24 20.35 -16.67 42.40
N ILE A 25 20.13 -15.35 42.33
CA ILE A 25 19.57 -14.68 41.15
C ILE A 25 20.67 -14.37 40.15
N ALA A 26 21.85 -13.94 40.62
CA ALA A 26 23.04 -13.80 39.78
C ALA A 26 23.40 -15.14 39.12
N VAL A 27 23.30 -16.25 39.88
CA VAL A 27 23.46 -17.60 39.33
C VAL A 27 22.40 -17.91 38.28
N LEU A 28 21.12 -17.59 38.49
CA LEU A 28 20.07 -17.81 37.49
C LEU A 28 20.28 -16.97 36.21
N ILE A 29 20.79 -15.73 36.34
CA ILE A 29 21.13 -14.84 35.22
C ILE A 29 22.33 -15.37 34.44
N ASP A 30 23.35 -15.89 35.13
CA ASP A 30 24.50 -16.53 34.50
C ASP A 30 24.13 -17.89 33.89
N GLU A 31 23.22 -18.63 34.52
CA GLU A 31 22.65 -19.89 34.03
C GLU A 31 21.80 -19.67 32.77
N LEU A 32 21.13 -18.51 32.62
CA LEU A 32 20.50 -18.15 31.34
C LEU A 32 21.55 -18.09 30.23
N ARG A 33 22.75 -17.58 30.49
CA ARG A 33 23.83 -17.45 29.50
C ARG A 33 24.75 -18.67 29.43
N ASN A 34 24.36 -19.78 30.05
CA ASN A 34 25.18 -20.99 30.10
C ASN A 34 25.26 -21.64 28.71
N GLU A 35 26.39 -22.32 28.43
CA GLU A 35 26.56 -23.12 27.21
C GLU A 35 25.73 -24.42 27.27
N ASP A 36 25.49 -24.94 28.47
CA ASP A 36 24.67 -26.14 28.70
C ASP A 36 23.16 -25.83 28.70
N VAL A 37 22.40 -26.69 28.03
CA VAL A 37 20.95 -26.57 27.80
C VAL A 37 20.13 -26.63 29.10
N GLN A 38 20.47 -27.53 30.02
CA GLN A 38 19.68 -27.78 31.22
C GLN A 38 19.68 -26.60 32.22
N PRO A 39 20.81 -25.92 32.49
CA PRO A 39 20.83 -24.67 33.23
C PRO A 39 19.98 -23.57 32.58
N ARG A 40 20.07 -23.40 31.25
CA ARG A 40 19.26 -22.40 30.53
C ARG A 40 17.77 -22.65 30.71
N LEU A 41 17.30 -23.88 30.50
CA LEU A 41 15.90 -24.27 30.70
C LEU A 41 15.40 -24.09 32.14
N ASN A 42 16.25 -24.39 33.14
CA ASN A 42 15.91 -24.18 34.55
C ASN A 42 15.76 -22.69 34.89
N SER A 43 16.57 -21.83 34.29
CA SER A 43 16.42 -20.39 34.41
C SER A 43 15.21 -19.85 33.66
N ILE A 44 14.88 -20.40 32.48
CA ILE A 44 13.66 -20.05 31.75
C ILE A 44 12.42 -20.34 32.60
N LYS A 45 12.33 -21.50 33.26
CA LYS A 45 11.21 -21.82 34.16
C LYS A 45 11.08 -20.88 35.36
N LYS A 46 12.12 -20.10 35.66
CA LYS A 46 12.18 -19.11 36.75
C LYS A 46 12.30 -17.68 36.22
N LEU A 47 11.91 -17.44 34.98
CA LEU A 47 12.02 -16.11 34.37
C LEU A 47 11.33 -15.01 35.17
N SER A 48 10.23 -15.38 35.83
CA SER A 48 9.53 -14.55 36.79
C SER A 48 10.39 -14.00 37.92
N THR A 49 11.24 -14.87 38.49
CA THR A 49 12.15 -14.51 39.57
C THR A 49 13.29 -13.64 39.05
N ILE A 50 13.75 -13.92 37.83
CA ILE A 50 14.83 -13.16 37.17
C ILE A 50 14.35 -11.74 36.84
N ALA A 51 13.18 -11.62 36.22
CA ALA A 51 12.56 -10.34 35.86
C ALA A 51 12.31 -9.43 37.07
N LEU A 52 11.80 -10.01 38.16
CA LEU A 52 11.61 -9.28 39.43
C LEU A 52 12.94 -8.74 40.00
N ALA A 53 14.04 -9.43 39.77
CA ALA A 53 15.33 -9.12 40.38
C ALA A 53 16.20 -8.18 39.55
N ILE A 54 16.17 -8.27 38.21
CA ILE A 54 16.87 -7.32 37.32
C ILE A 54 16.09 -6.02 37.14
N GLY A 55 14.82 -5.99 37.54
CA GLY A 55 13.93 -4.84 37.46
C GLY A 55 13.33 -4.66 36.07
N GLY A 56 12.23 -3.91 35.99
CA GLY A 56 11.43 -3.79 34.76
C GLY A 56 12.20 -3.24 33.56
N GLU A 57 13.10 -2.27 33.75
CA GLU A 57 13.87 -1.65 32.66
C GLU A 57 14.79 -2.65 31.96
N ARG A 58 15.60 -3.41 32.72
CA ARG A 58 16.51 -4.41 32.17
C ARG A 58 15.78 -5.65 31.67
N THR A 59 14.67 -6.01 32.30
CA THR A 59 13.76 -7.06 31.80
C THR A 59 13.23 -6.73 30.41
N ARG A 60 13.06 -5.45 30.06
CA ARG A 60 12.55 -5.02 28.74
C ARG A 60 13.62 -4.96 27.65
N THR A 61 14.87 -4.69 28.00
CA THR A 61 15.95 -4.48 27.03
C THR A 61 16.83 -5.70 26.83
N GLU A 62 17.06 -6.48 27.89
CA GLU A 62 18.01 -7.59 27.87
C GLU A 62 17.32 -8.94 27.67
N LEU A 63 16.11 -9.12 28.22
CA LEU A 63 15.43 -10.41 28.21
C LEU A 63 14.80 -10.80 26.86
N PRO A 64 14.13 -9.89 26.11
CA PRO A 64 13.47 -10.27 24.86
C PRO A 64 14.45 -10.71 23.76
N PRO A 65 15.55 -9.99 23.45
CA PRO A 65 16.53 -10.48 22.48
C PRO A 65 17.10 -11.84 22.88
N PHE A 66 17.34 -12.04 24.18
CA PHE A 66 17.88 -13.28 24.71
C PHE A 66 16.91 -14.46 24.57
N LEU A 67 15.63 -14.25 24.87
CA LEU A 67 14.59 -15.26 24.68
C LEU A 67 14.42 -15.59 23.20
N THR A 68 14.44 -14.59 22.34
CA THR A 68 14.38 -14.78 20.89
C THR A 68 15.53 -15.67 20.40
N ASP A 69 16.77 -15.38 20.78
CA ASP A 69 17.93 -16.19 20.41
C ASP A 69 17.83 -17.63 20.97
N THR A 70 17.37 -17.78 22.22
CA THR A 70 17.25 -19.10 22.87
C THR A 70 16.13 -19.96 22.27
N ILE A 71 15.04 -19.35 21.80
CA ILE A 71 13.94 -20.04 21.11
C ILE A 71 14.43 -20.69 19.79
N TYR A 72 15.39 -20.08 19.11
CA TYR A 72 15.91 -20.61 17.84
C TYR A 72 16.99 -21.69 18.00
N ASP A 73 17.67 -21.73 19.15
CA ASP A 73 18.80 -22.64 19.39
C ASP A 73 18.40 -23.99 20.01
N GLU A 74 17.19 -24.14 20.58
CA GLU A 74 16.83 -25.31 21.38
C GLU A 74 15.38 -25.82 21.19
N ASP A 75 15.21 -27.14 21.05
CA ASP A 75 13.89 -27.77 20.83
C ASP A 75 12.96 -27.74 22.08
N GLU A 76 13.52 -27.74 23.30
CA GLU A 76 12.75 -27.76 24.57
C GLU A 76 12.46 -26.35 25.15
N ALA A 77 13.19 -25.32 24.70
CA ALA A 77 13.04 -23.95 25.17
C ALA A 77 11.68 -23.31 24.85
N PRO A 78 11.06 -23.52 23.67
CA PRO A 78 9.82 -22.84 23.29
C PRO A 78 8.65 -23.11 24.23
N LEU A 79 8.53 -24.34 24.75
CA LEU A 79 7.52 -24.71 25.73
C LEU A 79 7.73 -23.97 27.06
N ALA A 80 8.97 -23.97 27.56
CA ALA A 80 9.30 -23.28 28.80
C ALA A 80 9.11 -21.75 28.66
N VAL A 81 9.42 -21.17 27.50
CA VAL A 81 9.18 -19.74 27.25
C VAL A 81 7.68 -19.44 27.13
N ALA A 82 6.90 -20.29 26.45
CA ALA A 82 5.45 -20.15 26.31
C ALA A 82 4.73 -20.11 27.67
N GLU A 83 5.10 -21.03 28.59
CA GLU A 83 4.56 -21.08 29.95
C GLU A 83 4.83 -19.77 30.72
N GLN A 84 5.95 -19.11 30.46
CA GLN A 84 6.30 -17.85 31.11
C GLN A 84 5.71 -16.63 30.40
N LEU A 85 5.48 -16.68 29.08
CA LEU A 85 4.89 -15.60 28.30
C LEU A 85 3.47 -15.24 28.76
N GLY A 86 2.70 -16.24 29.17
CA GLY A 86 1.37 -16.03 29.76
C GLY A 86 1.36 -15.13 31.01
N ASN A 87 2.46 -15.10 31.77
CA ASN A 87 2.63 -14.30 32.99
C ASN A 87 3.57 -13.10 32.82
N PHE A 88 4.20 -12.95 31.66
CA PHE A 88 5.27 -12.00 31.39
C PHE A 88 4.85 -10.54 31.55
N THR A 89 3.58 -10.24 31.25
CA THR A 89 2.96 -8.93 31.47
C THR A 89 3.00 -8.52 32.94
N GLY A 90 2.81 -9.46 33.88
CA GLY A 90 2.96 -9.22 35.32
C GLY A 90 4.42 -9.06 35.75
N LEU A 91 5.34 -9.75 35.08
CA LEU A 91 6.78 -9.75 35.39
C LEU A 91 7.51 -8.46 34.97
N LEU A 92 6.88 -7.66 34.11
CA LEU A 92 7.39 -6.38 33.63
C LEU A 92 7.02 -5.17 34.51
N GLY A 93 6.38 -5.41 35.68
CA GLY A 93 6.17 -4.40 36.73
C GLY A 93 4.81 -4.40 37.44
N GLY A 94 3.89 -5.33 37.16
CA GLY A 94 2.57 -5.35 37.79
C GLY A 94 1.69 -4.11 37.51
N PRO A 95 0.48 -4.03 38.10
CA PRO A 95 -0.47 -2.94 37.84
C PRO A 95 -0.03 -1.56 38.37
N ASP A 96 0.90 -1.50 39.34
CA ASP A 96 1.37 -0.24 39.93
C ASP A 96 2.40 0.51 39.04
N PHE A 97 2.93 -0.13 37.99
CA PHE A 97 3.75 0.51 36.95
C PHE A 97 2.98 0.78 35.64
N ALA A 98 1.64 0.70 35.68
CA ALA A 98 0.75 1.07 34.58
C ALA A 98 0.88 2.53 34.10
N HIS A 99 1.62 3.37 34.83
CA HIS A 99 1.95 4.73 34.41
C HIS A 99 3.07 4.82 33.36
N TYR A 100 3.84 3.76 33.13
CA TYR A 100 4.80 3.68 32.03
C TYR A 100 4.25 2.81 30.90
N GLU A 101 3.24 3.38 30.23
CA GLU A 101 2.67 2.99 28.94
C GLU A 101 3.75 3.00 27.83
N GLN A 102 4.71 2.08 27.86
CA GLN A 102 5.52 1.82 26.67
C GLN A 102 4.89 0.64 25.94
N ASP A 103 3.99 0.98 25.00
CA ASP A 103 3.37 0.03 24.08
C ASP A 103 4.37 -0.96 23.51
N SER A 104 5.61 -0.51 23.24
CA SER A 104 6.75 -1.30 22.79
C SER A 104 6.97 -2.60 23.55
N VAL A 105 6.71 -2.62 24.86
CA VAL A 105 6.90 -3.81 25.70
C VAL A 105 5.78 -4.83 25.49
N ARG A 106 4.56 -4.37 25.25
CA ARG A 106 3.39 -5.23 24.97
C ARG A 106 3.35 -5.74 23.53
N LEU A 107 4.17 -5.19 22.63
CA LEU A 107 4.34 -5.71 21.26
C LEU A 107 5.16 -7.00 21.24
N LEU A 108 6.15 -7.12 22.14
CA LEU A 108 7.11 -8.23 22.16
C LEU A 108 6.47 -9.61 22.34
N PRO A 109 5.44 -9.79 23.20
CA PRO A 109 4.72 -11.06 23.27
C PRO A 109 4.08 -11.46 21.94
N VAL A 110 3.57 -10.53 21.13
CA VAL A 110 2.94 -10.86 19.83
C VAL A 110 3.98 -11.39 18.85
N GLU A 111 5.18 -10.79 18.81
CA GLU A 111 6.30 -11.26 17.98
C GLU A 111 6.85 -12.61 18.46
N ALA A 112 7.00 -12.77 19.77
CA ALA A 112 7.43 -14.03 20.38
C ALA A 112 6.40 -15.15 20.15
N CYS A 113 5.10 -14.84 20.21
CA CYS A 113 4.02 -15.80 19.95
C CYS A 113 4.12 -16.39 18.54
N VAL A 114 4.47 -15.62 17.51
CA VAL A 114 4.67 -16.16 16.15
C VAL A 114 5.77 -17.23 16.13
N SER A 115 6.90 -16.94 16.77
CA SER A 115 8.07 -17.83 16.77
C SER A 115 7.83 -19.09 17.61
N ILE A 116 7.18 -18.93 18.76
CA ILE A 116 6.88 -20.04 19.68
C ILE A 116 5.77 -20.92 19.15
N ALA A 117 4.74 -20.35 18.51
CA ALA A 117 3.63 -21.11 17.95
C ALA A 117 4.08 -22.13 16.88
N GLN A 118 5.20 -21.88 16.20
CA GLN A 118 5.78 -22.83 15.24
C GLN A 118 6.47 -24.03 15.90
N LEU A 119 6.77 -23.95 17.20
CA LEU A 119 7.57 -24.92 17.92
C LEU A 119 6.75 -25.72 18.95
N LEU A 120 5.55 -25.25 19.28
CA LEU A 120 4.63 -25.93 20.19
C LEU A 120 3.76 -26.96 19.47
N SER A 121 3.30 -27.96 20.24
CA SER A 121 2.18 -28.80 19.80
C SER A 121 0.89 -27.97 19.70
N GLN A 122 -0.08 -28.43 18.88
CA GLN A 122 -1.38 -27.77 18.76
C GLN A 122 -2.10 -27.62 20.12
N ASP A 123 -2.02 -28.64 20.98
CA ASP A 123 -2.69 -28.65 22.29
C ASP A 123 -2.03 -27.65 23.25
N ASP A 124 -0.69 -27.60 23.27
CA ASP A 124 0.06 -26.64 24.11
C ASP A 124 -0.13 -25.21 23.63
N LEU A 125 -0.19 -24.99 22.31
CA LEU A 125 -0.46 -23.68 21.74
C LEU A 125 -1.86 -23.17 22.09
N GLU A 126 -2.86 -24.05 22.01
CA GLU A 126 -4.25 -23.74 22.38
C GLU A 126 -4.36 -23.43 23.89
N ALA A 127 -3.63 -24.15 24.74
CA ALA A 127 -3.64 -23.96 26.18
C ALA A 127 -2.82 -22.75 26.68
N LEU A 128 -1.64 -22.51 26.09
CA LEU A 128 -0.65 -21.57 26.61
C LEU A 128 -0.53 -20.29 25.77
N GLY A 129 -0.59 -20.40 24.43
CA GLY A 129 -0.38 -19.25 23.54
C GLY A 129 -1.66 -18.46 23.23
N MET A 130 -2.78 -19.15 23.04
CA MET A 130 -4.04 -18.50 22.66
C MET A 130 -4.60 -17.52 23.70
N PRO A 131 -4.52 -17.77 25.02
CA PRO A 131 -4.94 -16.77 26.00
C PRO A 131 -4.20 -15.44 25.86
N THR A 132 -2.88 -15.46 25.65
CA THR A 132 -2.05 -14.27 25.44
C THR A 132 -2.41 -13.57 24.14
N LEU A 133 -2.63 -14.32 23.06
CA LEU A 133 -3.01 -13.73 21.77
C LEU A 133 -4.40 -13.07 21.82
N ARG A 134 -5.38 -13.71 22.46
CA ARG A 134 -6.71 -13.12 22.67
C ARG A 134 -6.63 -11.84 23.50
N GLN A 135 -5.82 -11.85 24.56
CA GLN A 135 -5.60 -10.64 25.37
C GLN A 135 -4.93 -9.52 24.56
N ALA A 136 -3.97 -9.85 23.69
CA ALA A 136 -3.29 -8.85 22.86
C ALA A 136 -4.22 -8.25 21.79
N ALA A 137 -5.19 -9.01 21.28
CA ALA A 137 -6.18 -8.53 20.31
C ALA A 137 -7.26 -7.62 20.94
N GLU A 138 -7.39 -7.62 22.27
CA GLU A 138 -8.34 -6.81 23.05
C GLU A 138 -7.63 -5.93 24.11
N ASP A 139 -6.34 -5.65 23.91
CA ASP A 139 -5.55 -4.75 24.74
C ASP A 139 -6.13 -3.32 24.79
N LYS A 140 -5.76 -2.56 25.81
CA LYS A 140 -6.16 -1.14 25.90
C LYS A 140 -5.44 -0.27 24.89
N SER A 141 -4.29 -0.71 24.39
CA SER A 141 -3.46 0.02 23.45
C SER A 141 -3.67 -0.47 22.04
N TRP A 142 -4.13 0.45 21.19
CA TRP A 142 -4.29 0.21 19.75
C TRP A 142 -2.99 -0.21 19.06
N ARG A 143 -1.81 0.15 19.60
CA ARG A 143 -0.52 -0.28 19.03
C ARG A 143 -0.31 -1.79 19.15
N VAL A 144 -0.83 -2.39 20.21
CA VAL A 144 -0.80 -3.85 20.41
C VAL A 144 -1.76 -4.51 19.43
N HIS A 145 -2.97 -3.96 19.27
CA HIS A 145 -3.93 -4.44 18.26
C HIS A 145 -3.36 -4.35 16.85
N TYR A 146 -2.74 -3.21 16.54
CA TYR A 146 -2.06 -2.97 15.28
C TYR A 146 -0.99 -4.04 15.03
N MET A 147 -0.21 -4.41 16.04
CA MET A 147 0.81 -5.46 15.91
C MET A 147 0.17 -6.82 15.61
N VAL A 148 -0.92 -7.18 16.30
CA VAL A 148 -1.69 -8.40 16.00
C VAL A 148 -2.20 -8.38 14.56
N ALA A 149 -2.80 -7.27 14.11
CA ALA A 149 -3.28 -7.11 12.74
C ALA A 149 -2.14 -7.19 11.69
N ASN A 150 -1.01 -6.55 11.97
CA ASN A 150 0.15 -6.53 11.07
C ASN A 150 0.80 -7.92 10.93
N LYS A 151 0.85 -8.68 12.04
CA LYS A 151 1.38 -10.04 12.12
C LYS A 151 0.36 -11.15 11.87
N PHE A 152 -0.85 -10.79 11.51
CA PHE A 152 -1.99 -11.72 11.46
C PHE A 152 -1.76 -12.94 10.56
N SER A 153 -1.18 -12.74 9.37
CA SER A 153 -0.89 -13.84 8.44
C SER A 153 0.16 -14.82 8.98
N GLU A 154 1.15 -14.33 9.70
CA GLU A 154 2.21 -15.13 10.31
C GLU A 154 1.63 -15.94 11.48
N LEU A 155 0.80 -15.30 12.30
CA LEU A 155 0.03 -15.93 13.37
C LEU A 155 -0.89 -17.04 12.82
N GLN A 156 -1.63 -16.77 11.75
CA GLN A 156 -2.52 -17.74 11.11
C GLN A 156 -1.77 -19.00 10.68
N LYS A 157 -0.61 -18.84 10.05
CA LYS A 157 0.24 -19.95 9.62
C LYS A 157 0.77 -20.74 10.82
N ALA A 158 1.16 -20.05 11.90
CA ALA A 158 1.72 -20.69 13.08
C ALA A 158 0.68 -21.46 13.91
N VAL A 159 -0.54 -20.93 14.08
CA VAL A 159 -1.58 -21.60 14.88
C VAL A 159 -2.34 -22.71 14.15
N GLY A 160 -2.25 -22.72 12.82
CA GLY A 160 -2.88 -23.73 11.99
C GLY A 160 -4.41 -23.58 11.84
N PRO A 161 -5.03 -24.47 11.05
CA PRO A 161 -6.37 -24.27 10.51
C PRO A 161 -7.50 -24.32 11.55
N LYS A 162 -7.42 -25.23 12.53
CA LYS A 162 -8.45 -25.42 13.56
C LYS A 162 -8.60 -24.17 14.43
N ILE A 163 -7.49 -23.70 14.98
CA ILE A 163 -7.44 -22.48 15.81
C ILE A 163 -7.76 -21.24 14.98
N THR A 164 -7.31 -21.20 13.72
CA THR A 164 -7.66 -20.10 12.82
C THR A 164 -9.18 -19.91 12.72
N VAL A 165 -9.92 -21.00 12.47
CA VAL A 165 -11.37 -20.92 12.27
C VAL A 165 -12.11 -20.55 13.56
N ASN A 166 -11.70 -21.13 14.70
CA ASN A 166 -12.42 -20.97 15.96
C ASN A 166 -12.10 -19.65 16.69
N ASP A 167 -10.86 -19.16 16.58
CA ASP A 167 -10.35 -18.07 17.41
C ASP A 167 -9.85 -16.88 16.61
N LEU A 168 -9.07 -17.12 15.56
CA LEU A 168 -8.49 -16.01 14.79
C LEU A 168 -9.55 -15.28 13.97
N ILE A 169 -10.51 -15.97 13.37
CA ILE A 169 -11.55 -15.28 12.59
C ILE A 169 -12.36 -14.30 13.46
N PRO A 170 -12.90 -14.69 14.64
CA PRO A 170 -13.53 -13.73 15.54
C PRO A 170 -12.64 -12.55 15.92
N ALA A 171 -11.36 -12.81 16.24
CA ALA A 171 -10.41 -11.74 16.55
C ALA A 171 -10.19 -10.81 15.35
N PHE A 172 -10.11 -11.33 14.13
CA PHE A 172 -9.96 -10.54 12.91
C PHE A 172 -11.19 -9.66 12.64
N GLN A 173 -12.39 -10.18 12.90
CA GLN A 173 -13.62 -9.39 12.78
C GLN A 173 -13.58 -8.17 13.70
N ASN A 174 -13.12 -8.34 14.95
CA ASN A 174 -12.93 -7.23 15.88
C ASN A 174 -11.90 -6.22 15.36
N LEU A 175 -10.77 -6.68 14.80
CA LEU A 175 -9.74 -5.80 14.25
C LEU A 175 -10.23 -5.01 13.02
N LEU A 176 -11.09 -5.59 12.18
CA LEU A 176 -11.73 -4.88 11.07
C LEU A 176 -12.69 -3.77 11.55
N GLN A 177 -13.19 -3.88 12.76
CA GLN A 177 -14.12 -2.92 13.39
C GLN A 177 -13.46 -2.10 14.51
N ASP A 178 -12.13 -2.10 14.61
CA ASP A 178 -11.40 -1.40 15.66
C ASP A 178 -11.73 0.10 15.65
N CYS A 179 -11.72 0.75 16.82
CA CYS A 179 -11.99 2.18 16.91
C CYS A 179 -10.90 3.02 16.21
N GLU A 180 -9.67 2.54 16.16
CA GLU A 180 -8.53 3.22 15.53
C GLU A 180 -8.37 2.84 14.06
N ALA A 181 -8.22 3.86 13.21
CA ALA A 181 -8.17 3.67 11.76
C ALA A 181 -6.90 2.94 11.30
N GLU A 182 -5.76 3.15 11.97
CA GLU A 182 -4.51 2.44 11.68
C GLU A 182 -4.65 0.92 11.84
N VAL A 183 -5.39 0.47 12.87
CA VAL A 183 -5.65 -0.96 13.11
C VAL A 183 -6.55 -1.52 12.01
N ARG A 184 -7.65 -0.81 11.70
CA ARG A 184 -8.56 -1.22 10.61
C ARG A 184 -7.85 -1.29 9.26
N ALA A 185 -6.97 -0.34 8.96
CA ALA A 185 -6.19 -0.33 7.72
C ALA A 185 -5.21 -1.51 7.65
N ALA A 186 -4.51 -1.81 8.75
CA ALA A 186 -3.62 -2.98 8.84
C ALA A 186 -4.40 -4.29 8.64
N ALA A 187 -5.56 -4.44 9.29
CA ALA A 187 -6.41 -5.61 9.14
C ALA A 187 -6.96 -5.71 7.70
N ALA A 188 -7.44 -4.61 7.12
CA ALA A 188 -7.95 -4.58 5.75
C ALA A 188 -6.90 -5.07 4.72
N HIS A 189 -5.63 -4.69 4.88
CA HIS A 189 -4.54 -5.19 4.03
C HIS A 189 -4.30 -6.71 4.14
N LYS A 190 -4.68 -7.35 5.24
CA LYS A 190 -4.51 -8.81 5.45
C LYS A 190 -5.70 -9.63 4.98
N VAL A 191 -6.81 -9.02 4.59
CA VAL A 191 -8.05 -9.73 4.20
C VAL A 191 -7.78 -10.80 3.14
N ARG A 192 -7.03 -10.46 2.07
CA ARG A 192 -6.74 -11.40 0.99
C ARG A 192 -5.92 -12.60 1.48
N GLU A 193 -4.80 -12.34 2.15
CA GLU A 193 -3.90 -13.41 2.61
C GLU A 193 -4.59 -14.31 3.65
N LEU A 194 -5.41 -13.74 4.55
CA LEU A 194 -6.26 -14.51 5.46
C LEU A 194 -7.14 -15.48 4.69
N CYS A 195 -7.90 -14.98 3.70
CA CYS A 195 -8.83 -15.77 2.89
C CYS A 195 -8.12 -16.88 2.10
N GLU A 196 -6.94 -16.61 1.54
CA GLU A 196 -6.15 -17.58 0.77
C GLU A 196 -5.66 -18.75 1.64
N ASN A 197 -5.32 -18.47 2.90
CA ASN A 197 -4.79 -19.44 3.86
C ASN A 197 -5.85 -20.18 4.69
N LEU A 198 -7.15 -19.88 4.51
CA LEU A 198 -8.23 -20.62 5.17
C LEU A 198 -8.29 -22.08 4.67
N PRO A 199 -8.79 -23.04 5.47
CA PRO A 199 -9.03 -24.41 5.01
C PRO A 199 -9.91 -24.42 3.76
N THR A 200 -9.59 -25.25 2.76
CA THR A 200 -10.36 -25.33 1.51
C THR A 200 -11.81 -25.73 1.76
N GLU A 201 -12.03 -26.64 2.71
CA GLU A 201 -13.38 -27.02 3.16
C GLU A 201 -14.01 -25.88 3.97
N GLY A 202 -15.17 -25.39 3.51
CA GLY A 202 -15.89 -24.30 4.17
C GLY A 202 -15.32 -22.90 3.93
N ARG A 203 -14.22 -22.76 3.16
CA ARG A 203 -13.57 -21.47 2.85
C ARG A 203 -14.56 -20.41 2.39
N GLU A 204 -15.33 -20.73 1.36
CA GLU A 204 -16.28 -19.81 0.74
C GLU A 204 -17.37 -19.37 1.72
N THR A 205 -17.91 -20.32 2.49
CA THR A 205 -18.92 -20.04 3.53
C THR A 205 -18.38 -19.11 4.61
N ILE A 206 -17.14 -19.34 5.06
CA ILE A 206 -16.47 -18.48 6.03
C ILE A 206 -16.29 -17.06 5.46
N ILE A 207 -15.74 -16.94 4.25
CA ILE A 207 -15.51 -15.63 3.64
C ILE A 207 -16.84 -14.89 3.49
N THR A 208 -17.87 -15.53 2.95
CA THR A 208 -19.16 -14.89 2.69
C THR A 208 -19.92 -14.52 3.95
N ASN A 209 -19.92 -15.38 4.98
CA ASN A 209 -20.73 -15.18 6.18
C ASN A 209 -20.00 -14.51 7.33
N GLN A 210 -18.68 -14.56 7.37
CA GLN A 210 -17.88 -14.06 8.51
C GLN A 210 -16.96 -12.90 8.12
N ILE A 211 -16.46 -12.83 6.88
CA ILE A 211 -15.55 -11.73 6.48
C ILE A 211 -16.30 -10.65 5.69
N LEU A 212 -17.08 -11.05 4.68
CA LEU A 212 -17.81 -10.13 3.83
C LEU A 212 -18.91 -9.31 4.52
N PRO A 213 -19.52 -9.65 5.68
CA PRO A 213 -20.50 -8.74 6.30
C PRO A 213 -19.94 -7.34 6.60
N TYR A 214 -18.66 -7.26 6.96
CA TYR A 214 -17.95 -6.01 7.28
C TYR A 214 -17.53 -5.21 6.04
N ARG A 215 -17.73 -5.76 4.84
CA ARG A 215 -17.32 -5.13 3.57
C ARG A 215 -17.90 -3.74 3.36
N LYS A 216 -19.15 -3.50 3.75
CA LYS A 216 -19.81 -2.20 3.53
C LYS A 216 -19.26 -1.13 4.46
N GLU A 217 -18.90 -1.51 5.68
CA GLU A 217 -18.33 -0.59 6.67
C GLU A 217 -16.93 -0.14 6.23
N LEU A 218 -16.10 -1.08 5.75
CA LEU A 218 -14.74 -0.77 5.30
C LEU A 218 -14.69 0.00 3.97
N VAL A 219 -15.57 -0.33 3.01
CA VAL A 219 -15.65 0.40 1.74
C VAL A 219 -16.12 1.84 1.96
N CYS A 220 -17.02 2.07 2.92
CA CYS A 220 -17.53 3.39 3.26
C CYS A 220 -16.82 4.01 4.49
N ASP A 221 -15.61 3.55 4.82
CA ASP A 221 -14.90 4.05 5.99
C ASP A 221 -14.61 5.56 5.86
N THR A 222 -14.77 6.27 6.96
CA THR A 222 -14.45 7.70 7.06
C THR A 222 -12.97 8.00 6.79
N ASN A 223 -12.09 7.05 7.06
CA ASN A 223 -10.65 7.19 6.86
C ASN A 223 -10.22 6.66 5.49
N GLN A 224 -9.61 7.54 4.68
CA GLN A 224 -9.15 7.21 3.34
C GLN A 224 -8.12 6.08 3.28
N TYR A 225 -7.27 5.94 4.31
CA TYR A 225 -6.23 4.90 4.35
C TYR A 225 -6.84 3.52 4.52
N VAL A 226 -7.93 3.38 5.28
CA VAL A 226 -8.67 2.12 5.41
C VAL A 226 -9.29 1.72 4.07
N LYS A 227 -9.94 2.67 3.38
CA LYS A 227 -10.51 2.44 2.06
C LYS A 227 -9.45 2.05 1.02
N SER A 228 -8.31 2.76 1.02
CA SER A 228 -7.17 2.48 0.12
C SER A 228 -6.59 1.09 0.39
N ALA A 229 -6.41 0.75 1.67
CA ALA A 229 -5.93 -0.54 2.10
C ALA A 229 -6.80 -1.69 1.58
N LEU A 230 -8.12 -1.60 1.78
CA LEU A 230 -9.05 -2.59 1.27
C LEU A 230 -9.02 -2.65 -0.27
N ALA A 231 -9.05 -1.51 -0.96
CA ALA A 231 -9.04 -1.45 -2.43
C ALA A 231 -7.81 -2.14 -3.04
N SER A 232 -6.66 -2.09 -2.36
CA SER A 232 -5.42 -2.71 -2.83
C SER A 232 -5.46 -4.25 -2.85
N VAL A 233 -6.37 -4.89 -2.10
CA VAL A 233 -6.39 -6.35 -1.94
C VAL A 233 -7.71 -7.02 -2.31
N ILE A 234 -8.83 -6.30 -2.24
CA ILE A 234 -10.19 -6.85 -2.36
C ILE A 234 -10.44 -7.55 -3.69
N MET A 235 -9.82 -7.08 -4.77
CA MET A 235 -9.97 -7.69 -6.10
C MET A 235 -9.35 -9.07 -6.18
N GLY A 236 -8.32 -9.36 -5.38
CA GLY A 236 -7.72 -10.69 -5.32
C GLY A 236 -8.68 -11.77 -4.80
N LEU A 237 -9.72 -11.37 -4.04
CA LEU A 237 -10.73 -12.30 -3.54
C LEU A 237 -11.58 -12.93 -4.67
N SER A 238 -11.58 -12.35 -5.87
CA SER A 238 -12.30 -12.92 -7.02
C SER A 238 -11.82 -14.33 -7.34
N THR A 239 -10.50 -14.54 -7.27
CA THR A 239 -9.85 -15.83 -7.58
C THR A 239 -10.17 -16.90 -6.55
N ILE A 240 -10.61 -16.50 -5.35
CA ILE A 240 -10.93 -17.39 -4.23
C ILE A 240 -12.42 -17.75 -4.23
N LEU A 241 -13.29 -16.75 -4.44
CA LEU A 241 -14.75 -16.91 -4.37
C LEU A 241 -15.38 -17.41 -5.67
N GLY A 242 -14.65 -17.34 -6.79
CA GLY A 242 -15.13 -17.72 -8.10
C GLY A 242 -16.14 -16.74 -8.68
N LYS A 243 -16.62 -17.06 -9.89
CA LYS A 243 -17.36 -16.11 -10.73
C LYS A 243 -18.68 -15.65 -10.14
N GLU A 244 -19.51 -16.55 -9.63
CA GLU A 244 -20.87 -16.24 -9.17
C GLU A 244 -20.84 -15.29 -7.97
N ASN A 245 -20.12 -15.66 -6.91
CA ASN A 245 -19.95 -14.82 -5.72
C ASN A 245 -19.23 -13.50 -6.00
N THR A 246 -18.28 -13.48 -6.95
CA THR A 246 -17.62 -12.22 -7.34
C THR A 246 -18.63 -11.26 -7.93
N ILE A 247 -19.52 -11.72 -8.82
CA ILE A 247 -20.56 -10.88 -9.43
C ILE A 247 -21.59 -10.44 -8.38
N GLU A 248 -22.02 -11.34 -7.50
CA GLU A 248 -23.07 -11.05 -6.53
C GLU A 248 -22.59 -10.14 -5.39
N HIS A 249 -21.40 -10.39 -4.85
CA HIS A 249 -20.96 -9.79 -3.60
C HIS A 249 -19.80 -8.80 -3.74
N LEU A 250 -18.84 -9.05 -4.64
CA LEU A 250 -17.64 -8.22 -4.76
C LEU A 250 -17.79 -7.08 -5.77
N LEU A 251 -18.46 -7.33 -6.90
CA LEU A 251 -18.65 -6.34 -7.95
C LEU A 251 -19.34 -5.04 -7.46
N PRO A 252 -20.37 -5.07 -6.59
CA PRO A 252 -20.91 -3.85 -6.01
C PRO A 252 -19.88 -3.04 -5.21
N LEU A 253 -18.92 -3.70 -4.57
CA LEU A 253 -17.85 -3.07 -3.80
C LEU A 253 -16.81 -2.42 -4.71
N PHE A 254 -16.41 -3.14 -5.78
CA PHE A 254 -15.49 -2.61 -6.77
C PHE A 254 -16.05 -1.35 -7.42
N LEU A 255 -17.35 -1.35 -7.76
CA LEU A 255 -18.02 -0.18 -8.32
C LEU A 255 -18.11 0.98 -7.33
N ALA A 256 -18.35 0.71 -6.05
CA ALA A 256 -18.36 1.73 -5.01
C ALA A 256 -16.97 2.37 -4.82
N GLN A 257 -15.92 1.55 -4.73
CA GLN A 257 -14.54 2.02 -4.55
C GLN A 257 -13.96 2.69 -5.80
N LEU A 258 -14.38 2.27 -7.00
CA LEU A 258 -14.00 2.93 -8.26
C LEU A 258 -14.55 4.36 -8.34
N LYS A 259 -15.69 4.62 -7.69
CA LYS A 259 -16.34 5.94 -7.63
C LYS A 259 -15.99 6.70 -6.34
N ASP A 260 -14.96 6.28 -5.61
CA ASP A 260 -14.56 6.95 -4.37
C ASP A 260 -13.99 8.35 -4.64
N GLU A 261 -14.15 9.25 -3.68
CA GLU A 261 -13.59 10.61 -3.77
C GLU A 261 -12.06 10.63 -3.66
N CYS A 262 -11.47 9.62 -3.02
CA CYS A 262 -10.03 9.48 -2.85
C CYS A 262 -9.39 8.87 -4.11
N PRO A 263 -8.50 9.59 -4.82
CA PRO A 263 -7.89 9.10 -6.06
C PRO A 263 -7.09 7.81 -5.89
N GLU A 264 -6.52 7.58 -4.71
CA GLU A 264 -5.71 6.39 -4.39
C GLU A 264 -6.56 5.12 -4.31
N VAL A 265 -7.80 5.23 -3.79
CA VAL A 265 -8.76 4.11 -3.75
C VAL A 265 -9.10 3.67 -5.17
N CYS A 266 -9.42 4.63 -6.05
CA CYS A 266 -9.72 4.36 -7.45
C CYS A 266 -8.51 3.76 -8.20
N LEU A 267 -7.30 4.29 -7.94
CA LEU A 267 -6.05 3.78 -8.49
C LEU A 267 -5.85 2.30 -8.15
N ASN A 268 -6.07 1.94 -6.88
CA ASN A 268 -5.88 0.59 -6.39
C ASN A 268 -6.87 -0.39 -7.04
N ILE A 269 -8.11 0.02 -7.30
CA ILE A 269 -9.07 -0.80 -8.06
C ILE A 269 -8.64 -0.94 -9.52
N ILE A 270 -8.25 0.15 -10.18
CA ILE A 270 -7.83 0.09 -11.59
C ILE A 270 -6.57 -0.77 -11.75
N SER A 271 -5.60 -0.62 -10.86
CA SER A 271 -4.32 -1.33 -10.95
C SER A 271 -4.45 -2.85 -10.79
N ASN A 272 -5.55 -3.35 -10.20
CA ASN A 272 -5.77 -4.77 -9.93
C ASN A 272 -6.91 -5.39 -10.77
N LEU A 273 -7.29 -4.79 -11.90
CA LEU A 273 -8.34 -5.32 -12.79
C LEU A 273 -8.03 -6.72 -13.34
N ASP A 274 -6.75 -7.08 -13.48
CA ASP A 274 -6.33 -8.38 -14.02
C ASP A 274 -6.89 -9.57 -13.23
N CYS A 275 -6.87 -9.51 -11.89
CA CYS A 275 -7.39 -10.57 -11.03
C CYS A 275 -8.89 -10.84 -11.24
N VAL A 276 -9.67 -9.81 -11.56
CA VAL A 276 -11.11 -9.95 -11.82
C VAL A 276 -11.36 -10.36 -13.26
N ASN A 277 -10.51 -9.89 -14.17
CA ASN A 277 -10.58 -10.23 -15.58
C ASN A 277 -10.41 -11.74 -15.83
N GLU A 278 -9.47 -12.37 -15.14
CA GLU A 278 -9.24 -13.83 -15.21
C GLU A 278 -10.47 -14.66 -14.78
N VAL A 279 -11.28 -14.14 -13.84
CA VAL A 279 -12.39 -14.89 -13.22
C VAL A 279 -13.72 -14.64 -13.93
N ILE A 280 -14.03 -13.37 -14.21
CA ILE A 280 -15.32 -12.97 -14.79
C ILE A 280 -15.27 -12.97 -16.33
N GLY A 281 -14.09 -12.64 -16.89
CA GLY A 281 -13.84 -12.44 -18.31
C GLY A 281 -14.13 -11.02 -18.81
N ASN A 282 -13.36 -10.59 -19.82
CA ASN A 282 -13.41 -9.27 -20.47
C ASN A 282 -14.84 -8.76 -20.73
N ARG A 283 -15.73 -9.63 -21.24
CA ARG A 283 -17.08 -9.21 -21.68
C ARG A 283 -17.94 -8.71 -20.54
N GLN A 284 -17.95 -9.39 -19.39
CA GLN A 284 -18.77 -8.94 -18.26
C GLN A 284 -18.10 -7.83 -17.47
N LEU A 285 -16.77 -7.82 -17.40
CA LEU A 285 -16.04 -6.68 -16.86
C LEU A 285 -16.35 -5.39 -17.64
N SER A 286 -16.41 -5.47 -18.96
CA SER A 286 -16.86 -4.36 -19.81
C SER A 286 -18.32 -3.97 -19.62
N GLN A 287 -19.19 -4.90 -19.23
CA GLN A 287 -20.61 -4.58 -19.02
C GLN A 287 -20.82 -3.76 -17.75
N PHE A 288 -20.01 -4.03 -16.71
CA PHE A 288 -20.23 -3.46 -15.38
C PHE A 288 -19.26 -2.33 -15.03
N LEU A 289 -17.96 -2.48 -15.31
CA LEU A 289 -16.95 -1.48 -14.94
C LEU A 289 -16.82 -0.36 -15.98
N LEU A 290 -17.00 -0.65 -17.27
CA LEU A 290 -16.86 0.37 -18.32
C LEU A 290 -17.83 1.55 -18.13
N PRO A 291 -19.14 1.35 -17.86
CA PRO A 291 -20.03 2.48 -17.64
C PRO A 291 -19.54 3.40 -16.52
N ALA A 292 -18.99 2.84 -15.44
CA ALA A 292 -18.43 3.62 -14.35
C ALA A 292 -17.15 4.36 -14.76
N ILE A 293 -16.25 3.74 -15.53
CA ILE A 293 -15.03 4.40 -16.04
C ILE A 293 -15.40 5.55 -16.99
N VAL A 294 -16.37 5.35 -17.89
CA VAL A 294 -16.85 6.37 -18.83
C VAL A 294 -17.50 7.54 -18.06
N GLU A 295 -18.33 7.23 -17.06
CA GLU A 295 -18.94 8.26 -16.20
C GLU A 295 -17.88 9.11 -15.48
N LEU A 296 -16.80 8.49 -14.97
CA LEU A 296 -15.68 9.20 -14.34
C LEU A 296 -14.82 9.97 -15.34
N ALA A 297 -14.66 9.46 -16.56
CA ALA A 297 -13.94 10.12 -17.65
C ALA A 297 -14.62 11.43 -18.10
N GLU A 298 -15.94 11.53 -17.92
CA GLU A 298 -16.78 12.67 -18.29
C GLU A 298 -17.25 13.48 -17.07
N ASP A 299 -16.69 13.23 -15.87
CA ASP A 299 -17.12 13.86 -14.62
C ASP A 299 -17.01 15.40 -14.68
N ALA A 300 -17.95 16.10 -14.04
CA ALA A 300 -17.95 17.57 -14.00
C ALA A 300 -16.67 18.14 -13.35
N LYS A 301 -16.11 17.47 -12.35
CA LYS A 301 -14.87 17.85 -11.66
C LYS A 301 -13.67 17.41 -12.50
N TRP A 302 -12.94 18.38 -13.03
CA TRP A 302 -11.76 18.11 -13.87
C TRP A 302 -10.70 17.23 -13.18
N ARG A 303 -10.53 17.31 -11.85
CA ARG A 303 -9.59 16.44 -11.13
C ARG A 303 -9.93 14.95 -11.21
N VAL A 304 -11.21 14.60 -11.29
CA VAL A 304 -11.66 13.22 -11.48
C VAL A 304 -11.31 12.76 -12.89
N ARG A 305 -11.59 13.60 -13.90
CA ARG A 305 -11.20 13.33 -15.29
C ARG A 305 -9.68 13.15 -15.44
N LEU A 306 -8.90 14.02 -14.79
CA LEU A 306 -7.43 13.95 -14.77
C LEU A 306 -6.94 12.60 -14.26
N ALA A 307 -7.48 12.11 -13.14
CA ALA A 307 -7.10 10.82 -12.59
C ALA A 307 -7.34 9.68 -13.58
N ILE A 308 -8.49 9.67 -14.27
CA ILE A 308 -8.80 8.65 -15.30
C ILE A 308 -7.82 8.74 -16.48
N ILE A 309 -7.42 9.94 -16.89
CA ILE A 309 -6.42 10.15 -17.95
C ILE A 309 -5.07 9.57 -17.54
N GLU A 310 -4.65 9.75 -16.30
CA GLU A 310 -3.40 9.20 -15.79
C GLU A 310 -3.42 7.67 -15.73
N TYR A 311 -4.59 7.08 -15.46
CA TYR A 311 -4.77 5.63 -15.38
C TYR A 311 -5.08 4.94 -16.72
N MET A 312 -5.42 5.69 -17.76
CA MET A 312 -5.76 5.15 -19.08
C MET A 312 -4.70 4.20 -19.68
N PRO A 313 -3.37 4.42 -19.56
CA PRO A 313 -2.37 3.48 -20.09
C PRO A 313 -2.40 2.12 -19.39
N LEU A 314 -2.76 2.09 -18.10
CA LEU A 314 -2.95 0.86 -17.32
C LEU A 314 -4.21 0.15 -17.77
N LEU A 315 -5.35 0.85 -17.84
CA LEU A 315 -6.62 0.32 -18.35
C LEU A 315 -6.45 -0.34 -19.73
N VAL A 316 -5.74 0.33 -20.62
CA VAL A 316 -5.41 -0.20 -21.94
C VAL A 316 -4.58 -1.49 -21.88
N GLY A 317 -3.65 -1.58 -20.94
CA GLY A 317 -2.85 -2.79 -20.73
C GLY A 317 -3.66 -4.00 -20.33
N GLN A 318 -4.66 -3.78 -19.50
CA GLN A 318 -5.43 -4.84 -18.86
C GLN A 318 -6.63 -5.27 -19.71
N LEU A 319 -7.24 -4.32 -20.43
CA LEU A 319 -8.43 -4.56 -21.25
C LEU A 319 -8.09 -4.92 -22.71
N GLY A 320 -6.89 -4.57 -23.16
CA GLY A 320 -6.41 -4.84 -24.51
C GLY A 320 -6.79 -3.80 -25.56
N MET A 321 -6.16 -3.90 -26.74
CA MET A 321 -6.27 -2.93 -27.83
C MET A 321 -7.68 -2.89 -28.44
N GLU A 322 -8.27 -4.04 -28.74
CA GLU A 322 -9.61 -4.13 -29.36
C GLU A 322 -10.66 -3.37 -28.53
N PHE A 323 -10.58 -3.53 -27.20
CA PHE A 323 -11.47 -2.87 -26.27
C PHE A 323 -11.29 -1.35 -26.26
N PHE A 324 -10.03 -0.90 -26.25
CA PHE A 324 -9.71 0.51 -26.29
C PHE A 324 -10.28 1.19 -27.54
N GLU A 325 -10.07 0.58 -28.71
CA GLU A 325 -10.51 1.16 -29.98
C GLU A 325 -12.03 1.29 -30.07
N GLU A 326 -12.77 0.28 -29.60
CA GLU A 326 -14.23 0.26 -29.70
C GLU A 326 -14.91 1.23 -28.72
N LYS A 327 -14.34 1.42 -27.51
CA LYS A 327 -15.05 2.09 -26.40
C LYS A 327 -14.35 3.29 -25.77
N LEU A 328 -13.02 3.34 -25.74
CA LEU A 328 -12.25 4.36 -24.99
C LEU A 328 -11.54 5.38 -25.87
N ASN A 329 -11.28 5.05 -27.15
CA ASN A 329 -10.59 5.94 -28.08
C ASN A 329 -11.33 7.27 -28.29
N SER A 330 -12.67 7.26 -28.35
CA SER A 330 -13.47 8.48 -28.47
C SER A 330 -13.29 9.42 -27.27
N LEU A 331 -13.16 8.88 -26.06
CA LEU A 331 -12.92 9.66 -24.84
C LEU A 331 -11.55 10.34 -24.86
N CYS A 332 -10.51 9.61 -25.28
CA CYS A 332 -9.17 10.16 -25.41
C CYS A 332 -9.13 11.37 -26.35
N MET A 333 -9.90 11.31 -27.44
CA MET A 333 -10.04 12.42 -28.38
C MET A 333 -10.85 13.57 -27.81
N ALA A 334 -11.90 13.27 -27.02
CA ALA A 334 -12.71 14.30 -26.37
C ALA A 334 -11.89 15.11 -25.34
N TRP A 335 -10.99 14.48 -24.60
CA TRP A 335 -10.15 15.16 -23.62
C TRP A 335 -9.16 16.16 -24.24
N LEU A 336 -8.76 15.97 -25.49
CA LEU A 336 -7.95 16.96 -26.21
C LEU A 336 -8.70 18.28 -26.46
N MET A 337 -10.03 18.25 -26.38
CA MET A 337 -10.93 19.37 -26.58
C MET A 337 -11.65 19.78 -25.28
N ASP A 338 -11.14 19.35 -24.12
CA ASP A 338 -11.70 19.73 -22.81
C ASP A 338 -11.70 21.26 -22.61
N HIS A 339 -12.47 21.78 -21.66
CA HIS A 339 -12.46 23.21 -21.35
C HIS A 339 -11.31 23.60 -20.38
N VAL A 340 -10.68 22.61 -19.74
CA VAL A 340 -9.62 22.81 -18.76
C VAL A 340 -8.25 22.48 -19.38
N TYR A 341 -7.34 23.46 -19.38
CA TYR A 341 -6.00 23.32 -19.95
C TYR A 341 -5.19 22.15 -19.36
N ALA A 342 -5.24 21.92 -18.04
CA ALA A 342 -4.54 20.82 -17.39
C ALA A 342 -4.98 19.44 -17.93
N ILE A 343 -6.23 19.32 -18.39
CA ILE A 343 -6.74 18.12 -19.04
C ILE A 343 -6.15 17.95 -20.43
N HIS A 344 -5.96 19.04 -21.19
CA HIS A 344 -5.28 18.98 -22.49
C HIS A 344 -3.85 18.46 -22.37
N GLU A 345 -3.09 19.01 -21.42
CA GLU A 345 -1.72 18.60 -21.18
C GLU A 345 -1.64 17.12 -20.79
N ALA A 346 -2.47 16.70 -19.84
CA ALA A 346 -2.53 15.31 -19.41
C ALA A 346 -2.97 14.36 -20.52
N ALA A 347 -3.99 14.72 -21.30
CA ALA A 347 -4.48 13.91 -22.42
C ALA A 347 -3.44 13.78 -23.53
N THR A 348 -2.68 14.85 -23.78
CA THR A 348 -1.62 14.83 -24.80
C THR A 348 -0.43 13.98 -24.34
N SER A 349 -0.02 14.12 -23.08
CA SER A 349 0.97 13.24 -22.45
C SER A 349 0.49 11.78 -22.41
N ASN A 350 -0.80 11.56 -22.20
CA ASN A 350 -1.41 10.23 -22.25
C ASN A 350 -1.32 9.61 -23.64
N LEU A 351 -1.66 10.34 -24.70
CA LEU A 351 -1.52 9.86 -26.08
C LEU A 351 -0.08 9.44 -26.38
N MET A 352 0.92 10.19 -25.91
CA MET A 352 2.32 9.81 -26.05
C MET A 352 2.60 8.42 -25.43
N LYS A 353 2.12 8.17 -24.21
CA LYS A 353 2.26 6.86 -23.55
C LYS A 353 1.53 5.74 -24.31
N LEU A 354 0.36 6.03 -24.89
CA LEU A 354 -0.38 5.07 -25.71
C LEU A 354 0.35 4.74 -27.02
N VAL A 355 0.93 5.73 -27.70
CA VAL A 355 1.76 5.52 -28.90
C VAL A 355 3.00 4.69 -28.57
N GLN A 356 3.66 4.94 -27.44
CA GLN A 356 4.78 4.12 -26.99
C GLN A 356 4.38 2.64 -26.75
N LYS A 357 3.13 2.40 -26.33
CA LYS A 357 2.61 1.05 -26.04
C LYS A 357 2.11 0.31 -27.28
N PHE A 358 1.44 1.01 -28.19
CA PHE A 358 0.80 0.42 -29.37
C PHE A 358 1.62 0.54 -30.65
N GLY A 359 2.66 1.37 -30.65
CA GLY A 359 3.53 1.61 -31.79
C GLY A 359 3.06 2.76 -32.68
N THR A 360 3.98 3.20 -33.54
CA THR A 360 3.80 4.35 -34.43
C THR A 360 2.82 4.09 -35.58
N GLU A 361 2.72 2.84 -36.05
CA GLU A 361 1.80 2.46 -37.13
C GLU A 361 0.33 2.59 -36.70
N TRP A 362 0.01 2.09 -35.51
CA TRP A 362 -1.31 2.28 -34.90
C TRP A 362 -1.66 3.76 -34.77
N ALA A 363 -0.68 4.55 -34.30
CA ALA A 363 -0.84 5.97 -34.09
C ALA A 363 -1.16 6.73 -35.40
N GLN A 364 -0.51 6.36 -36.51
CA GLN A 364 -0.80 6.91 -37.84
C GLN A 364 -2.22 6.62 -38.31
N ASN A 365 -2.72 5.41 -38.07
CA ASN A 365 -4.02 4.98 -38.60
C ASN A 365 -5.19 5.51 -37.75
N THR A 366 -5.00 5.59 -36.43
CA THR A 366 -6.11 5.82 -35.48
C THR A 366 -6.10 7.22 -34.87
N ILE A 367 -4.91 7.78 -34.59
CA ILE A 367 -4.76 9.03 -33.85
C ILE A 367 -4.55 10.22 -34.80
N VAL A 368 -3.60 10.12 -35.72
CA VAL A 368 -3.24 11.23 -36.65
C VAL A 368 -4.45 11.82 -37.38
N PRO A 369 -5.38 11.03 -37.96
CA PRO A 369 -6.52 11.58 -38.70
C PRO A 369 -7.46 12.42 -37.82
N LYS A 370 -7.53 12.12 -36.52
CA LYS A 370 -8.42 12.79 -35.55
C LYS A 370 -7.77 13.99 -34.88
N VAL A 371 -6.45 13.98 -34.72
CA VAL A 371 -5.69 15.06 -34.07
C VAL A 371 -5.38 16.23 -35.00
N MET A 372 -5.69 16.10 -36.30
CA MET A 372 -5.50 17.16 -37.32
C MET A 372 -6.19 18.49 -37.00
N THR A 373 -7.09 18.54 -36.01
CA THR A 373 -7.84 19.74 -35.62
C THR A 373 -7.20 20.56 -34.49
N THR A 374 -6.18 20.04 -33.79
CA THR A 374 -5.67 20.64 -32.55
C THR A 374 -4.14 20.78 -32.57
N LEU A 375 -3.64 21.99 -32.84
CA LEU A 375 -2.20 22.32 -32.96
C LEU A 375 -1.36 21.92 -31.75
N PHE A 376 -1.94 22.00 -30.54
CA PHE A 376 -1.27 21.65 -29.29
C PHE A 376 -0.74 20.21 -29.27
N CYS A 377 -1.53 19.27 -29.80
CA CYS A 377 -1.16 17.87 -29.81
C CYS A 377 0.00 17.58 -30.77
N ILE A 378 0.16 18.37 -31.84
CA ILE A 378 1.23 18.17 -32.82
C ILE A 378 2.60 18.36 -32.18
N ASN A 379 2.76 19.33 -31.27
CA ASN A 379 4.03 19.57 -30.56
C ASN A 379 4.48 18.32 -29.79
N VAL A 380 3.62 17.81 -28.91
CA VAL A 380 3.96 16.69 -28.03
C VAL A 380 4.06 15.37 -28.80
N LEU A 381 3.17 15.15 -29.78
CA LEU A 381 3.19 13.92 -30.57
C LEU A 381 4.39 13.86 -31.51
N SER A 382 4.93 14.98 -31.99
CA SER A 382 6.09 14.97 -32.87
C SER A 382 7.31 14.21 -32.30
N GLU A 383 7.48 14.23 -30.97
CA GLU A 383 8.55 13.51 -30.26
C GLU A 383 8.36 11.98 -30.29
N ALA A 384 7.11 11.50 -30.32
CA ALA A 384 6.78 10.08 -30.23
C ALA A 384 6.70 9.36 -31.58
N TYR A 385 6.34 10.08 -32.66
CA TYR A 385 6.12 9.48 -33.97
C TYR A 385 7.41 9.35 -34.81
N GLY A 386 8.50 9.95 -34.37
CA GLY A 386 9.77 9.94 -35.09
C GLY A 386 9.77 10.83 -36.34
N ARG A 387 10.96 11.01 -36.92
CA ARG A 387 11.25 12.03 -37.94
C ARG A 387 10.39 11.91 -39.20
N GLU A 388 10.25 10.70 -39.74
CA GLU A 388 9.61 10.51 -41.06
C GLU A 388 8.13 10.86 -41.07
N ILE A 389 7.39 10.49 -40.02
CA ILE A 389 5.95 10.74 -39.90
C ILE A 389 5.70 12.24 -39.62
N THR A 390 6.51 12.81 -38.73
CA THR A 390 6.46 14.23 -38.39
C THR A 390 6.68 15.10 -39.63
N THR A 391 7.70 14.81 -40.45
CA THR A 391 7.98 15.56 -41.68
C THR A 391 6.89 15.36 -42.75
N LYS A 392 6.43 14.13 -42.99
CA LYS A 392 5.50 13.87 -44.13
C LYS A 392 4.06 14.32 -43.88
N GLN A 393 3.57 14.19 -42.65
CA GLN A 393 2.13 14.38 -42.35
C GLN A 393 1.88 15.55 -41.41
N MET A 394 2.60 15.66 -40.29
CA MET A 394 2.34 16.70 -39.29
C MET A 394 2.82 18.08 -39.76
N LEU A 395 3.98 18.16 -40.42
CA LEU A 395 4.53 19.40 -40.95
C LEU A 395 3.57 20.09 -41.94
N ARG A 396 2.95 19.34 -42.85
CA ARG A 396 1.99 19.89 -43.82
C ARG A 396 0.78 20.55 -43.16
N ILE A 397 0.36 20.06 -42.00
CA ILE A 397 -0.77 20.64 -41.23
C ILE A 397 -0.33 21.94 -40.56
N VAL A 398 0.85 21.94 -39.92
CA VAL A 398 1.43 23.13 -39.28
C VAL A 398 1.64 24.24 -40.30
N LEU A 399 2.18 23.93 -41.48
CA LEU A 399 2.37 24.90 -42.57
C LEU A 399 1.03 25.44 -43.12
N LYS A 400 -0.05 24.66 -43.06
CA LYS A 400 -1.40 25.09 -43.46
C LYS A 400 -2.09 25.95 -42.39
N MET A 401 -1.71 25.79 -41.12
CA MET A 401 -2.25 26.51 -39.96
C MET A 401 -1.33 27.61 -39.46
N ALA A 402 -0.39 28.07 -40.30
CA ALA A 402 0.70 29.00 -40.03
C ALA A 402 0.34 30.34 -39.36
N GLY A 403 -0.91 30.61 -39.01
CA GLY A 403 -1.31 31.73 -38.15
C GLY A 403 -1.13 31.49 -36.64
N ASP A 404 -0.79 30.28 -36.18
CA ASP A 404 -0.64 29.94 -34.75
C ASP A 404 0.72 29.31 -34.40
N GLN A 405 1.16 29.48 -33.15
CA GLN A 405 2.50 29.11 -32.67
C GLN A 405 2.69 27.58 -32.49
N VAL A 406 3.67 26.99 -33.19
CA VAL A 406 4.02 25.56 -33.08
C VAL A 406 5.54 25.37 -33.06
N LYS A 407 6.04 24.51 -32.15
CA LYS A 407 7.46 24.19 -31.96
C LYS A 407 7.77 22.73 -32.35
N ILE A 408 7.78 22.43 -33.66
CA ILE A 408 8.16 21.09 -34.20
C ILE A 408 9.57 21.03 -34.82
N GLY A 409 10.28 22.15 -34.91
CA GLY A 409 11.47 22.27 -35.74
C GLY A 409 12.67 21.36 -35.40
N PRO A 410 12.98 21.01 -34.13
CA PRO A 410 14.15 20.17 -33.83
C PRO A 410 14.10 18.73 -34.36
N ILE A 411 12.91 18.23 -34.72
CA ILE A 411 12.70 16.83 -35.12
C ILE A 411 12.84 16.64 -36.64
N LEU A 412 12.66 17.72 -37.40
CA LEU A 412 12.71 17.74 -38.86
C LEU A 412 14.14 17.62 -39.39
N ASP A 413 14.27 17.11 -40.62
CA ASP A 413 15.52 17.10 -41.37
C ASP A 413 15.87 18.49 -41.93
N THR A 414 17.17 18.69 -42.18
CA THR A 414 17.72 19.99 -42.61
C THR A 414 17.13 20.46 -43.94
N GLU A 415 16.75 19.53 -44.82
CA GLU A 415 16.14 19.80 -46.11
C GLU A 415 14.71 20.37 -45.94
N ALA A 416 13.84 19.71 -45.18
CA ALA A 416 12.50 20.21 -44.88
C ALA A 416 12.52 21.56 -44.11
N LEU A 417 13.50 21.75 -43.22
CA LEU A 417 13.69 23.01 -42.50
C LEU A 417 14.01 24.18 -43.44
N GLN A 418 14.84 23.96 -44.46
CA GLN A 418 15.24 25.02 -45.40
C GLN A 418 14.21 25.23 -46.52
N GLU A 419 13.63 24.15 -47.07
CA GLU A 419 12.76 24.23 -48.25
C GLU A 419 11.29 24.50 -47.91
N GLU A 420 10.79 23.98 -46.78
CA GLU A 420 9.37 24.06 -46.44
C GLU A 420 9.09 25.03 -45.27
N VAL A 421 9.92 25.00 -44.21
CA VAL A 421 9.67 25.79 -42.98
C VAL A 421 10.15 27.23 -43.09
N LYS A 422 11.40 27.44 -43.54
CA LYS A 422 12.01 28.78 -43.65
C LYS A 422 11.19 29.79 -44.47
N PRO A 423 10.62 29.43 -45.64
CA PRO A 423 9.82 30.37 -46.43
C PRO A 423 8.55 30.83 -45.70
N VAL A 424 7.92 29.94 -44.92
CA VAL A 424 6.69 30.25 -44.17
C VAL A 424 7.02 31.15 -42.98
N LEU A 425 8.08 30.86 -42.22
CA LEU A 425 8.53 31.72 -41.12
C LEU A 425 8.90 33.13 -41.62
N GLN A 426 9.60 33.24 -42.75
CA GLN A 426 9.93 34.55 -43.34
C GLN A 426 8.69 35.35 -43.75
N LYS A 427 7.64 34.67 -44.24
CA LYS A 427 6.37 35.32 -44.57
C LYS A 427 5.62 35.82 -43.33
N LEU A 428 5.58 35.03 -42.25
CA LEU A 428 4.96 35.40 -40.98
C LEU A 428 5.76 36.46 -40.21
N GLY A 429 7.07 36.56 -40.42
CA GLY A 429 7.86 37.66 -39.87
C GLY A 429 7.45 39.04 -40.39
N GLN A 430 6.61 39.09 -41.43
CA GLN A 430 6.02 40.31 -41.98
C GLN A 430 4.58 40.55 -41.49
N ASP A 431 4.06 39.75 -40.57
CA ASP A 431 2.68 39.88 -40.06
C ASP A 431 2.43 41.24 -39.39
N GLU A 432 1.18 41.70 -39.34
CA GLU A 432 0.85 42.97 -38.68
C GLU A 432 0.90 42.84 -37.15
N ASP A 433 0.65 41.63 -36.62
CA ASP A 433 0.66 41.33 -35.19
C ASP A 433 2.10 41.26 -34.63
N MET A 434 2.34 41.98 -33.52
CA MET A 434 3.65 42.08 -32.89
C MET A 434 4.05 40.81 -32.14
N ASP A 435 3.10 40.08 -31.58
CA ASP A 435 3.36 38.82 -30.89
C ASP A 435 3.77 37.77 -31.92
N VAL A 436 3.08 37.70 -33.06
CA VAL A 436 3.45 36.81 -34.17
C VAL A 436 4.89 37.09 -34.62
N LYS A 437 5.25 38.36 -34.86
CA LYS A 437 6.64 38.73 -35.21
C LYS A 437 7.66 38.30 -34.16
N TYR A 438 7.36 38.50 -32.87
CA TYR A 438 8.25 38.13 -31.77
C TYR A 438 8.53 36.62 -31.77
N PHE A 439 7.49 35.79 -31.78
CA PHE A 439 7.64 34.33 -31.73
C PHE A 439 8.27 33.75 -33.00
N ILE A 440 8.05 34.37 -34.16
CA ILE A 440 8.70 33.97 -35.42
C ILE A 440 10.20 34.29 -35.40
N GLN A 441 10.58 35.47 -34.91
CA GLN A 441 11.99 35.84 -34.77
C GLN A 441 12.72 34.91 -33.79
N GLU A 442 12.05 34.55 -32.69
CA GLU A 442 12.54 33.56 -31.73
C GLU A 442 12.71 32.18 -32.38
N ALA A 443 11.72 31.71 -33.15
CA ALA A 443 11.79 30.42 -33.85
C ALA A 443 12.92 30.36 -34.89
N ILE A 444 13.14 31.43 -35.67
CA ILE A 444 14.24 31.50 -36.66
C ILE A 444 15.61 31.40 -35.95
N SER A 445 15.74 32.05 -34.80
CA SER A 445 16.95 32.00 -33.97
C SER A 445 17.20 30.59 -33.40
N VAL A 446 16.17 29.99 -32.78
CA VAL A 446 16.26 28.67 -32.15
C VAL A 446 16.55 27.56 -33.17
N LEU A 447 16.00 27.67 -34.39
CA LEU A 447 16.20 26.69 -35.46
C LEU A 447 17.44 26.95 -36.33
N ALA A 448 18.23 27.99 -36.00
CA ALA A 448 19.41 28.41 -36.77
C ALA A 448 19.11 28.62 -38.28
N LEU A 449 17.93 29.16 -38.58
CA LEU A 449 17.45 29.42 -39.95
C LEU A 449 17.75 30.84 -40.46
N ALA A 450 18.44 31.65 -39.64
CA ALA A 450 18.81 33.04 -39.91
C ALA A 450 19.52 33.21 -41.27
#